data_AF-A0A852U5I2-F1
#
_entry.id   AF-A0A852U5I2-F1
#
_cell.length_a   1.000
_cell.length_b   1.000
_cell.length_c   1.000
_cell.angle_alpha   90.00
_cell.angle_beta   90.00
_cell.angle_gamma   90.00
#
_symmetry.space_group_name_H-M   'P 1'
#
loop_
_entity.id
_entity.type
_entity.pdbx_description
1 polymer ?
#
loop_
_entity_poly.entity_id
_entity_poly.type
_entity_poly.pdbx_seq_one_letter_code
_entity_poly.pdbx_strand_id
1 'polypeptide(L)' 'MEFRLHGTVLYNSIYRADDQMLVNTHVYGAPAANAPVLHLRKIVGGGMVNTYAESFERVWSQSAPLD' A
#
# COMPACT_ATOMS: atom_id res chain seq x y z
N MET A 1 7.54 -10.13 -14.18
CA MET A 1 6.93 -10.11 -12.84
C MET A 1 8.07 -10.07 -11.85
N GLU A 2 8.01 -9.19 -10.85
CA GLU A 2 9.05 -9.08 -9.82
C GLU A 2 8.39 -9.33 -8.46
N PHE A 3 9.08 -10.08 -7.61
CA PHE A 3 8.63 -10.39 -6.27
C PHE A 3 9.74 -10.03 -5.29
N ARG A 4 9.34 -9.46 -4.14
CA ARG A 4 10.24 -9.13 -3.06
C ARG A 4 9.62 -9.42 -1.71
N LEU A 5 10.46 -9.76 -0.74
CA LEU A 5 10.11 -10.03 0.65
C LEU A 5 10.57 -8.88 1.55
N HIS A 6 9.69 -8.42 2.45
CA HIS A 6 10.00 -7.42 3.48
C HIS A 6 9.52 -7.91 4.85
N GLY A 7 10.19 -7.47 5.92
CA GLY A 7 9.87 -7.83 7.32
C GLY A 7 9.22 -6.70 8.12
N THR A 8 8.79 -5.62 7.47
CA THR A 8 8.19 -4.46 8.15
C THR A 8 6.81 -4.80 8.73
N VAL A 9 6.35 -4.01 9.70
CA VAL A 9 4.97 -4.09 10.19
C VAL A 9 3.99 -3.86 9.03
N LEU A 10 2.99 -4.74 8.92
CA LEU A 10 1.95 -4.64 7.90
C LEU A 10 0.84 -3.68 8.37
N TYR A 11 0.97 -2.39 8.03
CA TYR A 11 -0.05 -1.38 8.34
C TYR A 11 -1.20 -1.36 7.34
N ASN A 12 -0.94 -1.75 6.10
CA ASN A 12 -1.92 -1.82 5.03
C ASN A 12 -1.49 -2.80 3.94
N SER A 13 -2.44 -3.20 3.12
CA SER A 13 -2.16 -3.71 1.77
C SER A 13 -2.52 -2.66 0.73
N ILE A 14 -1.72 -2.57 -0.33
CA ILE A 14 -1.85 -1.57 -1.37
C ILE A 14 -1.94 -2.28 -2.72
N TYR A 15 -2.98 -1.95 -3.48
CA TYR A 15 -3.13 -2.33 -4.88
C TYR A 15 -3.14 -1.04 -5.71
N ARG A 16 -2.23 -0.93 -6.68
CA ARG A 16 -2.12 0.26 -7.53
C ARG A 16 -2.25 -0.13 -8.99
N ALA A 17 -3.07 0.62 -9.72
CA ALA A 17 -3.19 0.53 -11.18
C ALA A 17 -3.46 1.94 -11.73
N ASP A 18 -2.67 2.35 -12.73
CA ASP A 18 -2.74 3.68 -13.33
C ASP A 18 -2.69 4.81 -12.27
N ASP A 19 -3.70 5.68 -12.29
CA ASP A 19 -3.89 6.79 -11.35
C ASP A 19 -4.79 6.44 -10.15
N GLN A 20 -5.01 5.15 -9.90
CA GLN A 20 -5.86 4.66 -8.83
C GLN A 20 -5.11 3.76 -7.84
N MET A 21 -5.59 3.77 -6.60
CA MET A 21 -5.04 2.95 -5.53
C MET A 21 -6.16 2.46 -4.61
N LEU A 22 -6.15 1.18 -4.28
CA LEU A 22 -6.93 0.60 -3.20
C LEU A 22 -6.02 0.37 -2.01
N VAL A 23 -6.35 0.95 -0.88
CA VAL A 23 -5.59 0.80 0.38
C VAL A 23 -6.50 0.17 1.42
N ASN A 24 -6.19 -1.06 1.83
CA ASN A 24 -6.85 -1.72 2.95
C ASN A 24 -6.00 -1.49 4.21
N THR A 25 -6.45 -0.60 5.09
CA THR A 25 -5.74 -0.24 6.33
C THR A 25 -6.12 -1.19 7.45
N HIS A 26 -5.13 -1.68 8.21
CA HIS A 26 -5.40 -2.54 9.36
C HIS A 26 -6.07 -1.74 10.48
N VAL A 27 -7.25 -2.18 10.91
CA VAL A 27 -7.99 -1.62 12.04
C VAL A 27 -7.84 -2.53 13.24
N TYR A 28 -7.44 -1.98 14.38
CA TYR A 28 -7.27 -2.75 15.62
C TYR A 28 -8.56 -3.47 16.01
N GLY A 29 -8.47 -4.77 16.30
CA GLY A 29 -9.61 -5.61 16.67
C GLY A 29 -10.50 -6.07 15.51
N ALA A 30 -10.17 -5.73 14.26
CA ALA A 30 -10.90 -6.16 13.07
C ALA A 30 -10.05 -7.08 12.18
N PRO A 31 -10.61 -8.19 11.66
CA PRO A 31 -9.98 -8.95 10.60
C PRO A 31 -9.78 -8.09 9.34
N ALA A 32 -8.68 -8.30 8.60
CA ALA A 32 -8.35 -7.52 7.41
C ALA A 32 -9.46 -7.54 6.34
N ALA A 33 -10.16 -8.67 6.19
CA ALA A 33 -11.29 -8.81 5.26
C ALA A 33 -12.50 -7.93 5.61
N ASN A 34 -12.61 -7.50 6.88
CA ASN A 34 -13.69 -6.63 7.36
C ASN A 34 -13.23 -5.17 7.51
N ALA A 35 -11.95 -4.87 7.26
CA ALA A 35 -11.44 -3.52 7.31
C ALA A 35 -11.91 -2.72 6.09
N PRO A 36 -12.21 -1.42 6.24
CA PRO A 36 -12.59 -0.58 5.11
C PRO A 36 -11.43 -0.45 4.11
N VAL A 37 -11.78 -0.39 2.82
CA VAL A 37 -10.84 -0.13 1.75
C VAL A 37 -11.02 1.31 1.27
N LEU A 38 -9.93 2.08 1.27
CA LEU A 38 -9.91 3.40 0.68
C LEU A 38 -9.66 3.28 -0.82
N HIS A 39 -10.59 3.76 -1.63
CA HIS A 39 -10.37 3.93 -3.07
C HIS A 39 -9.88 5.36 -3.34
N LEU A 40 -8.60 5.48 -3.64
CA LEU A 40 -7.91 6.74 -3.88
C LEU A 40 -7.68 6.94 -5.37
N ARG A 41 -7.84 8.20 -5.82
CA ARG A 41 -7.51 8.63 -7.17
C ARG A 41 -6.51 9.78 -7.11
N LYS A 42 -5.51 9.76 -7.98
CA LYS A 42 -4.56 10.85 -8.12
C LYS A 42 -5.28 12.06 -8.71
N ILE A 43 -5.25 13.18 -8.00
CA ILE A 43 -5.85 14.44 -8.41
C ILE A 43 -4.86 15.58 -8.16
N VAL A 44 -4.99 16.66 -8.93
CA VAL A 44 -4.18 17.87 -8.73
C VAL A 44 -4.43 18.43 -7.32
N GLY A 45 -3.35 18.72 -6.59
CA GLY A 45 -3.40 19.19 -5.20
C GLY A 45 -3.70 18.11 -4.15
N GLY A 46 -3.96 16.86 -4.55
CA GLY A 46 -4.20 15.75 -3.63
C GLY A 46 -2.91 15.05 -3.18
N GLY A 47 -2.73 14.87 -1.87
CA GLY A 47 -1.52 14.27 -1.31
C GLY A 47 -1.58 12.75 -1.07
N MET A 48 -2.77 12.18 -0.86
CA MET A 48 -2.91 10.82 -0.31
C MET A 48 -2.27 9.73 -1.17
N VAL A 49 -2.48 9.76 -2.50
CA VAL A 49 -1.87 8.77 -3.40
C VAL A 49 -0.35 8.84 -3.34
N ASN A 50 0.23 10.04 -3.29
CA ASN A 50 1.68 10.20 -3.19
C ASN A 50 2.20 9.69 -1.84
N THR A 51 1.48 9.97 -0.74
CA THR A 51 1.85 9.47 0.59
C THR A 51 1.95 7.94 0.64
N TYR A 52 0.95 7.23 0.12
CA TYR A 52 0.97 5.77 0.08
C TYR A 52 1.98 5.21 -0.93
N ALA A 53 2.14 5.87 -2.09
CA ALA A 53 3.15 5.48 -3.07
C ALA A 53 4.57 5.60 -2.49
N GLU A 54 4.92 6.72 -1.86
CA GLU A 54 6.22 6.90 -1.20
C GLU A 54 6.44 5.88 -0.08
N SER A 55 5.39 5.55 0.69
CA SER A 55 5.45 4.50 1.71
C SER A 55 5.79 3.13 1.09
N PHE A 56 5.14 2.78 -0.02
CA PHE A 56 5.44 1.55 -0.76
C PHE A 56 6.88 1.55 -1.28
N GLU A 57 7.33 2.62 -1.93
CA GLU A 57 8.69 2.71 -2.49
C GLU A 57 9.77 2.57 -1.41
N ARG A 58 9.55 3.13 -0.21
CA ARG A 58 10.47 2.95 0.93
C ARG A 58 10.60 1.48 1.32
N VAL A 59 9.48 0.76 1.45
CA VAL A 59 9.48 -0.68 1.75
C VAL A 59 10.13 -1.49 0.62
N TRP A 60 9.81 -1.16 -0.64
CA TRP A 60 10.34 -1.83 -1.83
C TRP A 60 11.86 -1.68 -1.96
N SER A 61 12.39 -0.50 -1.66
CA SER A 61 13.83 -0.25 -1.71
C SER A 61 14.63 -1.06 -0.69
N GLN A 62 13.99 -1.52 0.40
CA GLN A 62 14.59 -2.27 1.49
C GLN A 62 14.28 -3.77 1.44
N SER A 63 13.43 -4.20 0.51
CA SER A 63 13.00 -5.60 0.38
C SER A 63 14.00 -6.43 -0.43
N ALA A 64 14.08 -7.72 -0.12
CA ALA A 64 14.94 -8.66 -0.81
C ALA A 64 14.18 -9.34 -1.96
N PRO A 65 14.80 -9.58 -3.14
CA PRO A 65 14.18 -10.38 -4.19
C PRO A 65 13.75 -11.77 -3.69
N LEU A 66 12.64 -12.27 -4.23
CA LEU A 66 12.21 -13.65 -4.04
C LEU A 66 12.71 -14.47 -5.24
N ASP A 67 13.63 -15.39 -4.97
CA ASP A 67 14.15 -16.36 -5.95
C ASP A 67 13.13 -17.49 -6.26
#